data_AF-T2MHW7-F1
#
_entry.id   AF-T2MHW7-F1
#
_cell.length_a   1.000
_cell.length_b   1.000
_cell.length_c   1.000
_cell.angle_alpha   90.00
_cell.angle_beta   90.00
_cell.angle_gamma   90.00
#
_symmetry.space_group_name_H-M   'P 1'
#
loop_
_entity.id
_entity.type
_entity.pdbx_description
1 polymer ?
#
loop_
_entity_poly.entity_id
_entity_poly.type
_entity_poly.pdbx_seq_one_letter_code
_entity_poly.pdbx_strand_id
1 'polypeptide(L)'
;MTEEVELAKCAALQKASKYVASVLVTPDQLDKVEQIRRKIMRNKAAVDSRLKTAVQSQIDGIRSGLNELKSAQEDIAYVKKSLEEVSNIFVECEPLNDKLLKVKVAHERHAKLAKTNSHLGLIFNVPETIKLTENLIKEGKLLQAHKNIMELEATRDDLLLEVYKIYKEEGSKESYTDSPLYAYFSEVDNLSVGMKKQISMIISRTLAAARHTPTELVTSLRIVEREERSDARCINQEKLTGFMPPGRPKCWKDHCQAVIKKSVENRFDSNQLELTDKTDKMWLVRHLERMRALILDDLISVKHLVRPCFPPNYQIFKLYIYYYHDAMSRMLEGFALNQNPSRPNECVTLLQWIAEYYGPELLGHEELKDYVNELKLNTTKENEEYRLEDLLSKGVIDSLTELYVKTTAANIKSCLEKMCLSESQDWNQDKLPETSGDGSFQTSLPIILFQMLDQNV
;
A
#
# COMPACT_ATOMS: atom_id res chain seq x y z
N MET A 1 -63.51 -1.99 28.36
CA MET A 1 -62.98 -3.25 28.95
C MET A 1 -64.08 -4.26 29.31
N THR A 2 -65.21 -3.88 29.92
CA THR A 2 -66.30 -4.83 30.25
C THR A 2 -67.13 -5.27 29.02
N GLU A 3 -67.45 -4.35 28.09
CA GLU A 3 -68.20 -4.69 26.87
C GLU A 3 -67.41 -5.58 25.89
N GLU A 4 -66.11 -5.33 25.72
CA GLU A 4 -65.25 -6.14 24.85
C GLU A 4 -65.09 -7.58 25.35
N VAL A 5 -65.05 -7.77 26.67
CA VAL A 5 -64.99 -9.10 27.29
C VAL A 5 -66.31 -9.85 27.06
N GLU A 6 -67.46 -9.19 27.15
CA GLU A 6 -68.75 -9.81 26.89
C GLU A 6 -68.94 -10.15 25.39
N LEU A 7 -68.51 -9.29 24.48
CA LEU A 7 -68.49 -9.58 23.04
C LEU A 7 -67.59 -10.77 22.70
N ALA A 8 -66.39 -10.83 23.30
CA ALA A 8 -65.46 -11.95 23.12
C ALA A 8 -66.02 -13.27 23.67
N LYS A 9 -66.71 -13.24 24.83
CA LYS A 9 -67.41 -14.42 25.37
C LYS A 9 -68.52 -14.90 24.44
N CYS A 10 -69.36 -14.01 23.93
CA CYS A 10 -70.43 -14.34 22.99
C CYS A 10 -69.87 -14.97 21.70
N ALA A 11 -68.81 -14.40 21.12
CA ALA A 11 -68.14 -14.95 19.95
C ALA A 11 -67.49 -16.32 20.23
N ALA A 12 -66.87 -16.50 21.41
CA ALA A 12 -66.30 -17.77 21.84
C ALA A 12 -67.37 -18.86 22.01
N LEU A 13 -68.52 -18.52 22.61
CA LEU A 13 -69.67 -19.44 22.75
C LEU A 13 -70.26 -19.84 21.40
N GLN A 14 -70.40 -18.90 20.45
CA GLN A 14 -70.84 -19.21 19.09
C GLN A 14 -69.84 -20.09 18.32
N LYS A 15 -68.54 -19.88 18.53
CA LYS A 15 -67.50 -20.72 17.91
C LYS A 15 -67.47 -22.11 18.53
N ALA A 16 -67.66 -22.21 19.84
CA ALA A 16 -67.76 -23.48 20.57
C ALA A 16 -69.00 -24.27 20.13
N SER A 17 -70.17 -23.62 19.97
CA SER A 17 -71.38 -24.29 19.49
C SER A 17 -71.21 -24.82 18.07
N LYS A 18 -70.63 -24.03 17.16
CA LYS A 18 -70.29 -24.47 15.79
C LYS A 18 -69.30 -25.64 15.77
N TYR A 19 -68.30 -25.61 16.64
CA TYR A 19 -67.32 -26.69 16.77
C TYR A 19 -67.97 -27.99 17.27
N VAL A 20 -68.77 -27.93 18.33
CA VAL A 20 -69.51 -29.09 18.85
C VAL A 20 -70.46 -29.67 17.79
N ALA A 21 -71.18 -28.81 17.06
CA ALA A 21 -72.07 -29.21 15.98
C ALA A 21 -71.34 -29.92 14.82
N SER A 22 -70.12 -29.48 14.48
CA SER A 22 -69.29 -30.12 13.44
C SER A 22 -68.67 -31.47 13.83
N VAL A 23 -68.53 -31.74 15.12
CA VAL A 23 -67.82 -32.93 15.64
C VAL A 23 -68.78 -34.05 16.05
N LEU A 24 -70.07 -33.77 16.25
CA LEU A 24 -71.08 -34.73 16.70
C LEU A 24 -72.20 -34.90 15.66
N VAL A 25 -71.86 -35.29 14.43
CA VAL A 25 -72.80 -35.37 13.31
C VAL A 25 -73.54 -36.72 13.24
N THR A 26 -72.99 -37.79 13.82
CA THR A 26 -73.55 -39.16 13.80
C THR A 26 -73.61 -39.78 15.20
N PRO A 27 -74.61 -40.66 15.51
CA PRO A 27 -74.83 -41.20 16.86
C PRO A 27 -73.63 -41.96 17.45
N ASP A 28 -72.88 -42.71 16.64
CA ASP A 28 -71.68 -43.47 17.07
C ASP A 28 -70.53 -42.56 17.55
N GLN A 29 -70.59 -41.25 17.29
CA GLN A 29 -69.57 -40.29 17.73
C GLN A 29 -69.81 -39.76 19.16
N LEU A 30 -70.95 -40.10 19.79
CA LEU A 30 -71.24 -39.80 21.19
C LEU A 30 -70.25 -40.49 22.15
N ASP A 31 -69.75 -41.68 21.80
CA ASP A 31 -68.72 -42.39 22.58
C ASP A 31 -67.39 -41.62 22.64
N LYS A 32 -67.13 -40.74 21.67
CA LYS A 32 -65.92 -39.90 21.60
C LYS A 32 -66.04 -38.61 22.41
N VAL A 33 -67.23 -38.27 22.93
CA VAL A 33 -67.48 -37.04 23.73
C VAL A 33 -66.58 -37.00 24.96
N GLU A 34 -66.40 -38.11 25.66
CA GLU A 34 -65.56 -38.16 26.87
C GLU A 34 -64.06 -38.00 26.53
N GLN A 35 -63.64 -38.40 25.33
CA GLN A 35 -62.28 -38.14 24.84
C GLN A 35 -62.10 -36.67 24.45
N ILE A 36 -63.08 -36.07 23.78
CA ILE A 36 -63.08 -34.63 23.40
C ILE A 36 -63.12 -33.74 24.65
N ARG A 37 -63.95 -34.09 25.64
CA ARG A 37 -64.03 -33.39 26.93
C ARG A 37 -62.69 -33.44 27.65
N ARG A 38 -62.05 -34.60 27.74
CA ARG A 38 -60.69 -34.74 28.30
C ARG A 38 -59.67 -33.91 27.53
N LYS A 39 -59.75 -33.86 26.19
CA LYS A 39 -58.88 -33.01 25.36
C LYS A 39 -59.10 -31.52 25.61
N ILE A 40 -60.34 -31.06 25.68
CA ILE A 40 -60.68 -29.66 25.98
C ILE A 40 -60.26 -29.28 27.40
N MET A 41 -60.48 -30.16 28.39
CA MET A 41 -60.02 -29.93 29.77
C MET A 41 -58.49 -29.83 29.87
N ARG A 42 -57.75 -30.69 29.15
CA ARG A 42 -56.28 -30.58 29.05
C ARG A 42 -55.84 -29.27 28.39
N ASN A 43 -56.48 -28.90 27.28
CA ASN A 43 -56.18 -27.64 26.60
C ASN A 43 -56.49 -26.42 27.48
N LYS A 44 -57.62 -26.43 28.20
CA LYS A 44 -57.98 -25.39 29.17
C LYS A 44 -56.94 -25.31 30.28
N ALA A 45 -56.59 -26.44 30.90
CA ALA A 45 -55.58 -26.47 31.96
C ALA A 45 -54.21 -25.96 31.45
N ALA A 46 -53.84 -26.28 30.20
CA ALA A 46 -52.62 -25.78 29.58
C ALA A 46 -52.67 -24.26 29.33
N VAL A 47 -53.81 -23.73 28.86
CA VAL A 47 -54.01 -22.29 28.66
C VAL A 47 -54.03 -21.55 30.01
N ASP A 48 -54.74 -22.07 31.01
CA ASP A 48 -54.80 -21.49 32.36
C ASP A 48 -53.41 -21.48 33.01
N SER A 49 -52.63 -22.56 32.86
CA SER A 49 -51.25 -22.60 33.33
C SER A 49 -50.37 -21.58 32.62
N ARG A 50 -50.48 -21.47 31.28
CA ARG A 50 -49.72 -20.48 30.49
C ARG A 50 -50.10 -19.05 30.86
N LEU A 51 -51.39 -18.78 31.05
CA LEU A 51 -51.88 -17.47 31.49
C LEU A 51 -51.37 -17.15 32.89
N LYS A 52 -51.41 -18.10 33.83
CA LYS A 52 -50.88 -17.90 35.18
C LYS A 52 -49.39 -17.58 35.16
N THR A 53 -48.59 -18.32 34.39
CA THR A 53 -47.17 -18.06 34.22
C THR A 53 -46.91 -16.70 33.55
N ALA A 54 -47.68 -16.35 32.51
CA ALA A 54 -47.54 -15.07 31.81
C ALA A 54 -47.91 -13.88 32.71
N VAL A 55 -49.02 -13.97 33.45
CA VAL A 55 -49.45 -12.93 34.40
C VAL A 55 -48.45 -12.79 35.53
N GLN A 56 -47.95 -13.90 36.08
CA GLN A 56 -46.91 -13.88 37.12
C GLN A 56 -45.63 -13.21 36.60
N SER A 57 -45.17 -13.58 35.40
CA SER A 57 -44.00 -12.96 34.78
C SER A 57 -44.19 -11.46 34.51
N GLN A 58 -45.39 -11.02 34.13
CA GLN A 58 -45.69 -9.60 33.94
C GLN A 58 -45.72 -8.84 35.27
N ILE A 59 -46.31 -9.42 36.31
CA ILE A 59 -46.33 -8.84 37.66
C ILE A 59 -44.91 -8.75 38.23
N ASP A 60 -44.10 -9.80 38.06
CA ASP A 60 -42.71 -9.82 38.50
C ASP A 60 -41.88 -8.80 37.71
N GLY A 61 -42.11 -8.66 36.40
CA GLY A 61 -41.51 -7.61 35.57
C GLY A 61 -41.88 -6.20 36.01
N ILE A 62 -43.17 -5.94 36.28
CA ILE A 62 -43.65 -4.64 36.79
C ILE A 62 -43.07 -4.35 38.17
N ARG A 63 -43.01 -5.35 39.06
CA ARG A 63 -42.47 -5.20 40.41
C ARG A 63 -40.97 -4.90 40.38
N SER A 64 -40.22 -5.61 39.56
CA SER A 64 -38.80 -5.32 39.32
C SER A 64 -38.61 -3.93 38.74
N GLY A 65 -39.38 -3.57 37.71
CA GLY A 65 -39.32 -2.23 37.11
C GLY A 65 -39.67 -1.11 38.08
N LEU A 66 -40.65 -1.29 38.97
CA LEU A 66 -40.99 -0.32 40.02
C LEU A 66 -39.88 -0.19 41.06
N ASN A 67 -39.26 -1.31 41.46
CA ASN A 67 -38.15 -1.28 42.39
C ASN A 67 -36.92 -0.60 41.78
N GLU A 68 -36.61 -0.88 40.51
CA GLU A 68 -35.55 -0.21 39.75
C GLU A 68 -35.83 1.29 39.60
N LEU A 69 -37.08 1.68 39.30
CA LEU A 69 -37.46 3.09 39.20
C LEU A 69 -37.30 3.82 40.54
N LYS A 70 -37.69 3.16 41.64
CA LYS A 70 -37.52 3.71 42.99
C LYS A 70 -36.04 3.86 43.34
N SER A 71 -35.21 2.85 43.05
CA SER A 71 -33.77 2.93 43.22
C SER A 71 -33.18 4.08 42.40
N ALA A 72 -33.55 4.21 41.12
CA ALA A 72 -33.08 5.28 40.26
C ALA A 72 -33.48 6.67 40.79
N GLN A 73 -34.68 6.81 41.38
CA GLN A 73 -35.10 8.05 42.01
C GLN A 73 -34.24 8.41 43.24
N GLU A 74 -33.94 7.42 44.08
CA GLU A 74 -33.05 7.58 45.23
C GLU A 74 -31.63 7.93 44.78
N ASP A 75 -31.11 7.26 43.75
CA ASP A 75 -29.80 7.53 43.14
C ASP A 75 -29.73 8.93 42.54
N ILE A 76 -30.77 9.39 41.82
CA ILE A 76 -30.83 10.75 41.26
C ILE A 76 -30.84 11.80 42.38
N ALA A 77 -31.59 11.57 43.46
CA ALA A 77 -31.63 12.47 44.60
C ALA A 77 -30.25 12.55 45.28
N TYR A 78 -29.58 11.42 45.43
CA TYR A 78 -28.22 11.34 45.94
C TYR A 78 -27.24 12.09 45.03
N VAL A 79 -27.23 11.82 43.73
CA VAL A 79 -26.36 12.48 42.74
C VAL A 79 -26.59 13.98 42.75
N LYS A 80 -27.84 14.45 42.80
CA LYS A 80 -28.15 15.87 42.87
C LYS A 80 -27.56 16.52 44.12
N LYS A 81 -27.71 15.88 45.28
CA LYS A 81 -27.13 16.36 46.53
C LYS A 81 -25.61 16.41 46.46
N SER A 82 -24.96 15.36 45.94
CA SER A 82 -23.51 15.35 45.72
C SER A 82 -23.06 16.42 44.74
N LEU A 83 -23.84 16.73 43.70
CA LEU A 83 -23.55 17.81 42.75
C LEU A 83 -23.67 19.19 43.40
N GLU A 84 -24.67 19.41 44.26
CA GLU A 84 -24.80 20.64 45.04
C GLU A 84 -23.63 20.80 46.03
N GLU A 85 -23.23 19.72 46.72
CA GLU A 85 -22.05 19.71 47.60
C GLU A 85 -20.77 20.05 46.82
N VAL A 86 -20.55 19.43 45.66
CA VAL A 86 -19.40 19.71 44.78
C VAL A 86 -19.43 21.16 44.28
N SER A 87 -20.59 21.66 43.86
CA SER A 87 -20.76 23.06 43.43
C SER A 87 -20.40 24.04 44.53
N ASN A 88 -20.82 23.77 45.77
CA ASN A 88 -20.48 24.61 46.92
C ASN A 88 -18.97 24.61 47.21
N ILE A 89 -18.33 23.44 47.15
CA ILE A 89 -16.87 23.32 47.30
C ILE A 89 -16.13 24.10 46.19
N PHE A 90 -16.63 24.10 44.96
CA PHE A 90 -16.05 24.90 43.87
C PHE A 90 -16.12 26.41 44.12
N VAL A 91 -17.23 26.91 44.68
CA VAL A 91 -17.36 28.33 45.07
C VAL A 91 -16.36 28.68 46.18
N GLU A 92 -16.16 27.80 47.15
CA GLU A 92 -15.15 28.00 48.20
C GLU A 92 -13.70 27.98 47.67
N CYS A 93 -13.47 27.30 46.54
CA CYS A 93 -12.17 27.21 45.88
C CYS A 93 -11.88 28.37 44.90
N GLU A 94 -12.87 29.20 44.54
CA GLU A 94 -12.69 30.38 43.69
C GLU A 94 -11.60 31.35 44.21
N PRO A 95 -11.57 31.77 45.50
CA PRO A 95 -10.49 32.60 46.04
C PRO A 95 -9.15 31.85 46.19
N LEU A 96 -9.13 30.52 46.09
CA LEU A 96 -7.91 29.73 46.08
C LEU A 96 -7.19 29.86 44.73
N ASN A 97 -7.93 30.05 43.63
CA ASN A 97 -7.35 30.26 42.30
C ASN A 97 -6.44 31.50 42.27
N ASP A 98 -6.86 32.61 42.88
CA ASP A 98 -6.06 33.83 42.99
C ASP A 98 -4.81 33.64 43.85
N LYS A 99 -4.93 32.90 44.95
CA LYS A 99 -3.78 32.57 45.83
C LYS A 99 -2.80 31.63 45.12
N LEU A 100 -3.32 30.64 44.40
CA LEU A 100 -2.54 29.69 43.61
C LEU A 100 -1.94 30.32 42.37
N LEU A 101 -2.41 31.47 41.91
CA LEU A 101 -1.82 32.17 40.77
C LEU A 101 -0.34 32.51 41.01
N LYS A 102 0.01 32.95 42.23
CA LYS A 102 1.41 33.17 42.64
C LYS A 102 2.21 31.87 42.67
N VAL A 103 1.61 30.79 43.14
CA VAL A 103 2.22 29.44 43.16
C VAL A 103 2.40 28.91 41.75
N LYS A 104 1.46 29.19 40.84
CA LYS A 104 1.51 28.81 39.42
C LYS A 104 2.64 29.52 38.71
N VAL A 105 2.77 30.84 38.90
CA VAL A 105 3.90 31.61 38.34
C VAL A 105 5.24 31.11 38.90
N ALA A 106 5.32 30.85 40.20
CA ALA A 106 6.52 30.28 40.81
C ALA A 106 6.81 28.86 40.27
N HIS A 107 5.78 28.02 40.12
CA HIS A 107 5.88 26.68 39.56
C HIS A 107 6.33 26.72 38.11
N GLU A 108 5.80 27.60 37.27
CA GLU A 108 6.22 27.78 35.88
C GLU A 108 7.70 28.18 35.81
N ARG A 109 8.15 29.10 36.69
CA ARG A 109 9.56 29.48 36.79
C ARG A 109 10.44 28.31 37.24
N HIS A 110 10.02 27.57 38.26
CA HIS A 110 10.74 26.39 38.75
C HIS A 110 10.75 25.25 37.73
N ALA A 111 9.66 25.04 37.00
CA ALA A 111 9.55 24.05 35.94
C ALA A 111 10.46 24.42 34.76
N LYS A 112 10.50 25.71 34.36
CA LYS A 112 11.47 26.21 33.37
C LYS A 112 12.90 25.95 33.84
N LEU A 113 13.26 26.34 35.07
CA LEU A 113 14.60 26.10 35.62
C LEU A 113 14.95 24.61 35.76
N ALA A 114 14.02 23.76 36.16
CA ALA A 114 14.22 22.33 36.28
C ALA A 114 14.47 21.68 34.91
N LYS A 115 13.71 22.09 33.88
CA LYS A 115 13.96 21.69 32.50
C LYS A 115 15.34 22.13 32.03
N THR A 116 15.69 23.40 32.22
CA THR A 116 17.03 23.92 31.89
C THR A 116 18.13 23.12 32.61
N ASN A 117 17.96 22.81 33.90
CA ASN A 117 18.93 22.03 34.66
C ASN A 117 19.07 20.59 34.15
N SER A 118 17.96 19.95 33.75
CA SER A 118 18.01 18.63 33.11
C SER A 118 18.70 18.66 31.75
N HIS A 119 18.49 19.72 30.96
CA HIS A 119 19.12 19.89 29.66
C HIS A 119 20.61 20.23 29.79
N LEU A 120 21.04 20.93 30.84
CA LEU A 120 22.47 21.24 31.07
C LEU A 120 23.33 19.97 31.13
N GLY A 121 22.88 18.95 31.86
CA GLY A 121 23.60 17.67 31.93
C GLY A 121 23.75 16.98 30.57
N LEU A 122 22.77 17.16 29.67
CA LEU A 122 22.82 16.62 28.31
C LEU A 122 23.70 17.48 27.40
N ILE A 123 23.61 18.81 27.49
CA ILE A 123 24.41 19.77 26.70
C ILE A 123 25.91 19.52 26.89
N PHE A 124 26.38 19.31 28.12
CA PHE A 124 27.81 19.07 28.36
C PHE A 124 28.33 17.77 27.70
N ASN A 125 27.46 16.77 27.56
CA ASN A 125 27.81 15.47 26.99
C ASN A 125 27.61 15.41 25.46
N VAL A 126 27.08 16.47 24.82
CA VAL A 126 26.81 16.50 23.37
C VAL A 126 28.06 16.18 22.55
N PRO A 127 29.23 16.81 22.75
CA PRO A 127 30.40 16.56 21.89
C PRO A 127 30.94 15.13 22.01
N GLU A 128 30.88 14.55 23.21
CA GLU A 128 31.29 13.15 23.44
C GLU A 128 30.30 12.18 22.79
N THR A 129 29.00 12.45 22.95
CA THR A 129 27.92 11.65 22.35
C THR A 129 27.98 11.71 20.82
N ILE A 130 28.31 12.87 20.23
CA ILE A 130 28.50 13.02 18.78
C ILE A 130 29.62 12.10 18.30
N LYS A 131 30.81 12.18 18.91
CA LYS A 131 31.96 11.33 18.53
C LYS A 131 31.66 9.84 18.67
N LEU A 132 31.01 9.45 19.77
CA LEU A 132 30.58 8.07 19.99
C LEU A 132 29.60 7.63 18.88
N THR A 133 28.66 8.49 18.53
CA THR A 133 27.65 8.22 17.50
C THR A 133 28.28 8.11 16.11
N GLU A 134 29.25 8.96 15.77
CA GLU A 134 30.01 8.82 14.52
C GLU A 134 30.69 7.46 14.40
N ASN A 135 31.30 6.98 15.49
CA ASN A 135 31.95 5.67 15.52
C ASN A 135 30.93 4.54 15.37
N LEU A 136 29.77 4.63 16.04
CA LEU A 136 28.69 3.65 15.89
C LEU A 136 28.14 3.60 14.45
N ILE A 137 28.04 4.75 13.77
CA ILE A 137 27.65 4.82 12.35
C ILE A 137 28.69 4.11 11.48
N LYS A 138 29.98 4.35 11.72
CA LYS A 138 31.09 3.70 11.00
C LYS A 138 31.13 2.18 11.25
N GLU A 139 30.81 1.74 12.45
CA GLU A 139 30.73 0.31 12.83
C GLU A 139 29.45 -0.39 12.35
N GLY A 140 28.49 0.33 11.75
CA GLY A 140 27.22 -0.24 11.28
C GLY A 140 26.21 -0.55 12.41
N LYS A 141 26.44 -0.08 13.63
CA LYS A 141 25.51 -0.25 14.78
C LYS A 141 24.39 0.78 14.74
N LEU A 142 23.58 0.69 13.68
CA LEU A 142 22.60 1.71 13.30
C LEU A 142 21.54 1.99 14.38
N LEU A 143 21.06 0.99 15.13
CA LEU A 143 20.03 1.23 16.16
C LEU A 143 20.54 2.09 17.32
N GLN A 144 21.77 1.83 17.77
CA GLN A 144 22.37 2.58 18.86
C GLN A 144 22.71 4.00 18.40
N ALA A 145 23.27 4.13 17.19
CA ALA A 145 23.52 5.42 16.58
C ALA A 145 22.21 6.23 16.45
N HIS A 146 21.13 5.63 15.96
CA HIS A 146 19.83 6.28 15.82
C HIS A 146 19.24 6.71 17.15
N LYS A 147 19.36 5.89 18.19
CA LYS A 147 18.92 6.26 19.55
C LYS A 147 19.64 7.52 20.02
N ASN A 148 20.96 7.59 19.88
CA ASN A 148 21.73 8.76 20.29
C ASN A 148 21.36 10.00 19.47
N ILE A 149 21.22 9.87 18.14
CA ILE A 149 20.76 10.98 17.28
C ILE A 149 19.39 11.48 17.74
N MET A 150 18.46 10.58 18.06
CA MET A 150 17.12 10.97 18.53
C MET A 150 17.16 11.70 19.88
N GLU A 151 18.01 11.27 20.81
CA GLU A 151 18.18 11.96 22.09
C GLU A 151 18.80 13.35 21.88
N LEU A 152 19.82 13.46 21.02
CA LEU A 152 20.44 14.74 20.65
C LEU A 152 19.45 15.68 19.96
N GLU A 153 18.71 15.20 18.94
CA GLU A 153 17.68 15.97 18.26
C GLU A 153 16.57 16.40 19.22
N ALA A 154 16.09 15.51 20.09
CA ALA A 154 15.06 15.86 21.08
C ALA A 154 15.54 16.98 22.02
N THR A 155 16.77 16.90 22.54
CA THR A 155 17.32 17.95 23.40
C THR A 155 17.47 19.29 22.66
N ARG A 156 17.96 19.25 21.42
CA ARG A 156 18.08 20.43 20.56
C ARG A 156 16.71 21.06 20.33
N ASP A 157 15.73 20.24 19.93
CA ASP A 157 14.40 20.70 19.53
C ASP A 157 13.62 21.26 20.73
N ASP A 158 13.74 20.64 21.91
CA ASP A 158 13.15 21.15 23.16
C ASP A 158 13.75 22.51 23.57
N LEU A 159 15.07 22.67 23.45
CA LEU A 159 15.73 23.93 23.76
C LEU A 159 15.39 25.03 22.74
N LEU A 160 15.38 24.71 21.45
CA LEU A 160 15.00 25.65 20.39
C LEU A 160 13.52 26.04 20.49
N LEU A 161 12.63 25.15 20.93
CA LEU A 161 11.24 25.47 21.18
C LEU A 161 11.08 26.50 22.30
N GLU A 162 11.87 26.40 23.38
CA GLU A 162 11.84 27.40 24.45
C GLU A 162 12.40 28.76 23.98
N VAL A 163 13.48 28.77 23.19
CA VAL A 163 13.98 30.00 22.54
C VAL A 163 12.92 30.62 21.63
N TYR A 164 12.24 29.80 20.82
CA TYR A 164 11.16 30.26 19.95
C TYR A 164 10.01 30.90 20.73
N LYS A 165 9.61 30.31 21.87
CA LYS A 165 8.57 30.91 22.74
C LYS A 165 9.02 32.27 23.29
N ILE A 166 10.27 32.39 23.74
CA ILE A 166 10.81 33.66 24.23
C ILE A 166 10.77 34.73 23.15
N TYR A 167 11.26 34.43 21.94
CA TYR A 167 11.24 35.37 20.82
C TYR A 167 9.83 35.77 20.41
N LYS A 168 8.88 34.82 20.46
CA LYS A 168 7.46 35.09 20.18
C LYS A 168 6.80 35.96 21.26
N GLU A 169 7.13 35.74 22.54
CA GLU A 169 6.66 36.57 23.66
C GLU A 169 7.26 37.99 23.61
N GLU A 170 8.52 38.12 23.21
CA GLU A 170 9.24 39.40 23.10
C GLU A 170 8.95 40.18 21.81
N GLY A 171 8.23 39.57 20.86
CA GLY A 171 7.93 40.19 19.56
C GLY A 171 9.16 40.41 18.67
N SER A 172 10.24 39.64 18.92
CA SER A 172 11.47 39.72 18.13
C SER A 172 11.24 39.24 16.70
N LYS A 173 11.93 39.88 15.74
CA LYS A 173 11.99 39.42 14.33
C LYS A 173 13.10 38.39 14.09
N GLU A 174 13.93 38.12 15.10
CA GLU A 174 15.02 37.15 14.99
C GLU A 174 14.47 35.73 14.93
N SER A 175 15.03 34.91 14.04
CA SER A 175 14.68 33.51 13.94
C SER A 175 15.40 32.70 15.02
N TYR A 176 14.75 31.66 15.55
CA TYR A 176 15.40 30.73 16.48
C TYR A 176 16.63 30.02 15.85
N THR A 177 16.69 29.99 14.51
CA THR A 177 17.83 29.47 13.73
C THR A 177 19.09 30.34 13.82
N ASP A 178 18.96 31.62 14.19
CA ASP A 178 20.09 32.54 14.33
C ASP A 178 20.72 32.45 15.74
N SER A 179 20.15 31.63 16.61
CA SER A 179 20.64 31.46 17.98
C SER A 179 22.00 30.75 18.01
N PRO A 180 22.92 31.12 18.93
CA PRO A 180 24.18 30.41 19.13
C PRO A 180 23.97 28.92 19.48
N LEU A 181 22.82 28.60 20.06
CA LEU A 181 22.41 27.24 20.36
C LEU A 181 22.21 26.41 19.09
N TYR A 182 21.61 26.99 18.05
CA TYR A 182 21.47 26.32 16.76
C TYR A 182 22.84 25.97 16.17
N ALA A 183 23.79 26.90 16.22
CA ALA A 183 25.16 26.67 15.75
C ALA A 183 25.87 25.54 16.54
N TYR A 184 25.65 25.46 17.85
CA TYR A 184 26.23 24.41 18.69
C TYR A 184 25.78 22.99 18.29
N PHE A 185 24.51 22.83 17.89
CA PHE A 185 23.96 21.54 17.48
C PHE A 185 24.13 21.22 15.99
N SER A 186 24.81 22.06 15.21
CA SER A 186 24.99 21.87 13.77
C SER A 186 25.66 20.53 13.40
N GLU A 187 26.53 20.00 14.27
CA GLU A 187 27.15 18.68 14.07
C GLU A 187 26.14 17.51 14.12
N VAL A 188 24.99 17.68 14.81
CA VAL A 188 23.93 16.67 14.85
C VAL A 188 23.30 16.46 13.47
N ASP A 189 23.20 17.53 12.67
CA ASP A 189 22.70 17.42 11.30
C ASP A 189 23.66 16.59 10.42
N ASN A 190 24.98 16.72 10.65
CA ASN A 190 25.97 15.89 9.98
C ASN A 190 25.83 14.40 10.34
N LEU A 191 25.52 14.08 11.60
CA LEU A 191 25.22 12.70 12.03
C LEU A 191 23.98 12.16 11.32
N SER A 192 22.92 12.95 11.24
CA SER A 192 21.68 12.59 10.55
C SER A 192 21.92 12.31 9.06
N VAL A 193 22.74 13.15 8.40
CA VAL A 193 23.17 12.93 7.01
C VAL A 193 24.03 11.67 6.86
N GLY A 194 24.99 11.44 7.77
CA GLY A 194 25.82 10.24 7.79
C GLY A 194 24.99 8.96 7.95
N MET A 195 24.01 9.00 8.85
CA MET A 195 23.06 7.92 9.10
C MET A 195 22.20 7.64 7.85
N LYS A 196 21.65 8.69 7.22
CA LYS A 196 20.87 8.58 5.99
C LYS A 196 21.69 7.94 4.87
N LYS A 197 22.98 8.27 4.74
CA LYS A 197 23.88 7.66 3.75
C LYS A 197 24.09 6.17 4.00
N GLN A 198 24.34 5.74 5.24
CA GLN A 198 24.49 4.33 5.58
C GLN A 198 23.21 3.52 5.31
N ILE A 199 22.06 4.05 5.72
CA ILE A 199 20.75 3.43 5.40
C ILE A 199 20.56 3.35 3.88
N SER A 200 20.85 4.41 3.14
CA SER A 200 20.73 4.43 1.68
C SER A 200 21.62 3.36 1.02
N MET A 201 22.82 3.12 1.56
CA MET A 201 23.72 2.08 1.06
C MET A 201 23.12 0.68 1.24
N ILE A 202 22.53 0.40 2.41
CA ILE A 202 21.85 -0.89 2.68
C ILE A 202 20.62 -1.04 1.77
N ILE A 203 19.79 0.00 1.66
CA ILE A 203 18.58 -0.01 0.82
C ILE A 203 18.93 -0.14 -0.67
N SER A 204 20.01 0.49 -1.15
CA SER A 204 20.46 0.31 -2.54
C SER A 204 20.82 -1.14 -2.88
N ARG A 205 21.14 -1.96 -1.86
CA ARG A 205 21.50 -3.37 -1.97
C ARG A 205 20.39 -4.29 -1.47
N THR A 206 19.14 -3.83 -1.45
CA THR A 206 17.99 -4.55 -0.86
C THR A 206 17.91 -6.03 -1.26
N LEU A 207 18.14 -6.36 -2.53
CA LEU A 207 18.09 -7.77 -3.00
C LEU A 207 19.20 -8.65 -2.41
N ALA A 208 20.42 -8.12 -2.33
CA ALA A 208 21.55 -8.82 -1.72
C ALA A 208 21.40 -8.88 -0.19
N ALA A 209 20.95 -7.78 0.42
CA ALA A 209 20.70 -7.69 1.86
C ALA A 209 19.60 -8.65 2.29
N ALA A 210 18.50 -8.78 1.54
CA ALA A 210 17.44 -9.74 1.84
C ALA A 210 17.92 -11.21 1.80
N ARG A 211 18.93 -11.52 0.97
CA ARG A 211 19.52 -12.87 0.86
C ARG A 211 20.53 -13.18 1.96
N HIS A 212 21.40 -12.23 2.30
CA HIS A 212 22.55 -12.48 3.17
C HIS A 212 22.43 -11.85 4.56
N THR A 213 21.86 -10.64 4.67
CA THR A 213 21.78 -9.86 5.90
C THR A 213 20.38 -9.23 6.11
N PRO A 214 19.30 -10.05 6.19
CA PRO A 214 17.94 -9.53 6.28
C PRO A 214 17.69 -8.72 7.57
N THR A 215 18.43 -9.02 8.64
CA THR A 215 18.35 -8.29 9.91
C THR A 215 18.80 -6.84 9.79
N GLU A 216 19.83 -6.56 8.99
CA GLU A 216 20.33 -5.19 8.74
C GLU A 216 19.31 -4.39 7.94
N LEU A 217 18.75 -4.99 6.89
CA LEU A 217 17.69 -4.38 6.07
C LEU A 217 16.46 -4.03 6.92
N VAL A 218 15.93 -4.98 7.68
CA VAL A 218 14.78 -4.74 8.57
C VAL A 218 15.10 -3.68 9.62
N THR A 219 16.33 -3.67 10.13
CA THR A 219 16.78 -2.65 11.08
C THR A 219 16.77 -1.25 10.47
N SER A 220 17.32 -1.10 9.26
CA SER A 220 17.28 0.16 8.51
C SER A 220 15.84 0.62 8.25
N LEU A 221 14.95 -0.28 7.83
CA LEU A 221 13.53 0.03 7.59
C LEU A 221 12.78 0.42 8.87
N ARG A 222 13.07 -0.24 9.99
CA ARG A 222 12.52 0.15 11.30
C ARG A 222 12.92 1.55 11.71
N ILE A 223 14.14 1.96 11.39
CA ILE A 223 14.62 3.32 11.65
C ILE A 223 13.87 4.32 10.76
N VAL A 224 13.71 4.01 9.47
CA VAL A 224 12.93 4.84 8.52
C VAL A 224 11.50 5.04 9.02
N GLU A 225 10.79 3.97 9.38
CA GLU A 225 9.43 4.06 9.94
C GLU A 225 9.35 4.89 11.22
N ARG A 226 10.39 4.82 12.05
CA ARG A 226 10.46 5.59 13.28
C ARG A 226 10.68 7.08 12.99
N GLU A 227 11.48 7.43 11.99
CA GLU A 227 11.67 8.80 11.52
C GLU A 227 10.39 9.37 10.91
N GLU A 228 9.67 8.62 10.07
CA GLU A 228 8.38 9.04 9.52
C GLU A 228 7.35 9.33 10.62
N ARG A 229 7.31 8.49 11.66
CA ARG A 229 6.44 8.75 12.81
C ARG A 229 6.88 10.00 13.58
N SER A 230 8.18 10.29 13.64
CA SER A 230 8.70 11.53 14.24
C SER A 230 8.31 12.74 13.40
N ASP A 231 8.43 12.67 12.07
CA ASP A 231 8.02 13.73 11.15
C ASP A 231 6.52 14.05 11.31
N ALA A 232 5.67 13.02 11.35
CA ALA A 232 4.23 13.19 11.60
C ALA A 232 3.93 13.85 12.96
N ARG A 233 4.71 13.53 14.02
CA ARG A 233 4.58 14.19 15.33
C ARG A 233 4.97 15.67 15.25
N CYS A 234 6.08 15.98 14.59
CA CYS A 234 6.56 17.36 14.40
C CYS A 234 5.55 18.20 13.62
N ILE A 235 5.00 17.68 12.51
CA ILE A 235 3.96 18.36 11.72
C ILE A 235 2.70 18.63 12.56
N ASN A 236 2.27 17.67 13.38
CA ASN A 236 1.12 17.87 14.25
C ASN A 236 1.40 18.88 15.37
N GLN A 237 2.63 18.91 15.88
CA GLN A 237 3.06 19.87 16.89
C GLN A 237 3.16 21.28 16.32
N GLU A 238 3.68 21.43 15.10
CA GLU A 238 3.74 22.72 14.39
C GLU A 238 2.34 23.33 14.23
N LYS A 239 1.32 22.53 13.90
CA LYS A 239 -0.07 23.01 13.83
C LYS A 239 -0.58 23.59 15.16
N LEU A 240 -0.05 23.13 16.29
CA LEU A 240 -0.44 23.58 17.63
C LEU A 240 0.40 24.76 18.14
N THR A 241 1.72 24.73 17.91
CA THR A 241 2.68 25.67 18.51
C THR A 241 3.16 26.74 17.53
N GLY A 242 3.10 26.47 16.22
CA GLY A 242 3.75 27.24 15.16
C GLY A 242 5.25 27.00 15.04
N PHE A 243 5.80 26.02 15.78
CA PHE A 243 7.21 25.67 15.78
C PHE A 243 7.45 24.36 15.03
N MET A 244 8.32 24.41 14.02
CA MET A 244 8.86 23.23 13.34
C MET A 244 10.33 23.09 13.72
N PRO A 245 10.79 21.91 14.19
CA PRO A 245 12.20 21.67 14.41
C PRO A 245 13.04 21.78 13.11
N PRO A 246 14.32 22.19 13.21
CA PRO A 246 15.17 22.31 12.04
C PRO A 246 15.44 20.93 11.40
N GLY A 247 15.37 20.89 10.07
CA GLY A 247 15.60 19.68 9.28
C GLY A 247 14.44 18.69 9.24
N ARG A 248 13.25 19.06 9.75
CA ARG A 248 12.01 18.27 9.68
C ARG A 248 11.01 18.91 8.69
N PRO A 249 10.18 18.12 7.99
CA PRO A 249 10.21 16.66 7.90
C PRO A 249 11.41 16.15 7.09
N LYS A 250 11.94 14.97 7.43
CA LYS A 250 13.08 14.37 6.73
C LYS A 250 12.67 13.51 5.53
N CYS A 251 11.44 12.98 5.51
CA CYS A 251 10.89 12.16 4.43
C CYS A 251 11.82 11.00 4.01
N TRP A 252 12.27 10.21 4.98
CA TRP A 252 13.20 9.10 4.73
C TRP A 252 12.54 7.98 3.94
N LYS A 253 11.21 7.81 4.02
CA LYS A 253 10.46 6.85 3.21
C LYS A 253 10.57 7.16 1.73
N ASP A 254 10.29 8.40 1.31
CA ASP A 254 10.35 8.82 -0.09
C ASP A 254 11.77 8.69 -0.63
N HIS A 255 12.76 9.05 0.21
CA HIS A 255 14.17 8.86 -0.12
C HIS A 255 14.52 7.38 -0.31
N CYS A 256 14.01 6.48 0.54
CA CYS A 256 14.24 5.04 0.38
C CYS A 256 13.62 4.50 -0.92
N GLN A 257 12.41 4.95 -1.26
CA GLN A 257 11.77 4.59 -2.53
C GLN A 257 12.60 5.07 -3.74
N ALA A 258 13.11 6.31 -3.69
CA ALA A 258 14.00 6.84 -4.73
C ALA A 258 15.31 6.05 -4.85
N VAL A 259 15.89 5.62 -3.73
CA VAL A 259 17.10 4.77 -3.71
C VAL A 259 16.82 3.40 -4.30
N ILE A 260 15.64 2.81 -4.02
CA ILE A 260 15.22 1.54 -4.62
C ILE A 260 15.04 1.70 -6.13
N LYS A 261 14.34 2.74 -6.59
CA LYS A 261 14.19 3.04 -8.03
C LYS A 261 15.54 3.14 -8.71
N LYS A 262 16.47 3.92 -8.14
CA LYS A 262 17.83 4.08 -8.67
C LYS A 262 18.63 2.78 -8.67
N SER A 263 18.42 1.92 -7.68
CA SER A 263 19.06 0.59 -7.64
C SER A 263 18.59 -0.30 -8.79
N VAL A 264 17.29 -0.27 -9.12
CA VAL A 264 16.74 -0.96 -10.29
C VAL A 264 17.36 -0.39 -11.56
N GLU A 265 17.35 0.94 -11.76
CA GLU A 265 17.94 1.61 -12.92
C GLU A 265 19.43 1.26 -13.13
N ASN A 266 20.24 1.35 -12.08
CA ASN A 266 21.67 1.02 -12.14
C ASN A 266 21.91 -0.43 -12.61
N ARG A 267 20.98 -1.36 -12.32
CA ARG A 267 21.10 -2.75 -12.78
C ARG A 267 20.74 -2.92 -14.24
N PHE A 268 19.79 -2.14 -14.76
CA PHE A 268 19.57 -2.06 -16.20
C PHE A 268 20.81 -1.49 -16.89
N ASP A 269 21.34 -0.36 -16.40
CA ASP A 269 22.51 0.31 -16.98
C ASP A 269 23.76 -0.57 -16.97
N SER A 270 23.98 -1.34 -15.89
CA SER A 270 25.10 -2.30 -15.81
C SER A 270 25.03 -3.38 -16.90
N ASN A 271 23.81 -3.75 -17.31
CA ASN A 271 23.58 -4.72 -18.38
C ASN A 271 23.55 -4.09 -19.78
N GLN A 272 23.53 -2.75 -19.90
CA GLN A 272 23.60 -2.03 -21.17
C GLN A 272 25.03 -2.00 -21.78
N LEU A 273 26.08 -2.23 -20.99
CA LEU A 273 27.47 -2.10 -21.49
C LEU A 273 27.85 -3.12 -22.59
N GLU A 274 27.10 -4.23 -22.71
CA GLU A 274 27.28 -5.21 -23.80
C GLU A 274 26.64 -4.80 -25.13
N LEU A 275 25.93 -3.67 -25.19
CA LEU A 275 25.28 -3.12 -26.40
C LEU A 275 26.27 -2.60 -27.46
N THR A 276 27.57 -2.63 -27.19
CA THR A 276 28.59 -1.98 -28.03
C THR A 276 29.05 -2.86 -29.19
N ASP A 277 28.81 -4.17 -29.16
CA ASP A 277 29.18 -5.06 -30.26
C ASP A 277 28.07 -5.15 -31.32
N LYS A 278 27.94 -4.09 -32.12
CA LYS A 278 26.99 -3.99 -33.23
C LYS A 278 27.28 -4.96 -34.39
N THR A 279 28.33 -5.78 -34.29
CA THR A 279 28.70 -6.75 -35.34
C THR A 279 27.84 -8.01 -35.31
N ASP A 280 27.30 -8.39 -34.15
CA ASP A 280 26.39 -9.52 -34.00
C ASP A 280 24.98 -9.15 -34.45
N LYS A 281 24.36 -9.96 -35.32
CA LYS A 281 22.97 -9.77 -35.79
C LYS A 281 21.94 -10.14 -34.72
N MET A 282 22.32 -10.94 -33.72
CA MET A 282 21.43 -11.47 -32.68
C MET A 282 21.62 -10.76 -31.32
N TRP A 283 22.35 -9.64 -31.31
CA TRP A 283 22.68 -8.91 -30.08
C TRP A 283 21.42 -8.53 -29.29
N LEU A 284 20.38 -8.03 -29.97
CA LEU A 284 19.15 -7.54 -29.34
C LEU A 284 18.36 -8.69 -28.72
N VAL A 285 18.24 -9.81 -29.42
CA VAL A 285 17.59 -11.02 -28.90
C VAL A 285 18.30 -11.47 -27.62
N ARG A 286 19.63 -11.60 -27.64
CA ARG A 286 20.40 -12.02 -26.45
C ARG A 286 20.27 -11.05 -25.28
N HIS A 287 20.28 -9.75 -25.58
CA HIS A 287 20.11 -8.73 -24.56
C HIS A 287 18.73 -8.83 -23.91
N LEU A 288 17.67 -8.93 -24.71
CA LEU A 288 16.30 -9.06 -24.22
C LEU A 288 16.08 -10.36 -23.44
N GLU A 289 16.61 -11.50 -23.90
CA GLU A 289 16.58 -12.75 -23.14
C GLU A 289 17.26 -12.62 -21.78
N ARG A 290 18.42 -11.97 -21.73
CA ARG A 290 19.12 -11.72 -20.47
C ARG A 290 18.30 -10.81 -19.54
N MET A 291 17.67 -9.79 -20.09
CA MET A 291 16.77 -8.92 -19.34
C MET A 291 15.53 -9.67 -18.85
N ARG A 292 14.98 -10.60 -19.65
CA ARG A 292 13.87 -11.48 -19.24
C ARG A 292 14.25 -12.28 -17.99
N ALA A 293 15.36 -13.00 -18.06
CA ALA A 293 15.86 -13.81 -16.97
C ALA A 293 16.15 -12.96 -15.71
N LEU A 294 16.81 -11.82 -15.87
CA LEU A 294 17.10 -10.91 -14.76
C LEU A 294 15.81 -10.42 -14.08
N ILE A 295 14.88 -9.86 -14.85
CA ILE A 295 13.64 -9.30 -14.31
C ILE A 295 12.86 -10.38 -13.56
N LEU A 296 12.73 -11.58 -14.12
CA LEU A 296 12.04 -12.69 -13.47
C LEU A 296 12.73 -13.12 -12.17
N ASP A 297 14.02 -13.43 -12.21
CA ASP A 297 14.77 -13.91 -11.04
C ASP A 297 14.70 -12.91 -9.89
N ASP A 298 14.78 -11.63 -10.23
CA ASP A 298 14.72 -10.55 -9.27
C ASP A 298 13.32 -10.35 -8.72
N LEU A 299 12.28 -10.30 -9.54
CA LEU A 299 10.90 -10.16 -9.07
C LEU A 299 10.49 -11.35 -8.20
N ILE A 300 10.86 -12.57 -8.57
CA ILE A 300 10.65 -13.78 -7.74
C ILE A 300 11.38 -13.63 -6.40
N SER A 301 12.64 -13.15 -6.42
CA SER A 301 13.40 -12.87 -5.20
C SER A 301 12.77 -11.77 -4.35
N VAL A 302 12.21 -10.72 -4.96
CA VAL A 302 11.49 -9.67 -4.24
C VAL A 302 10.26 -10.25 -3.56
N LYS A 303 9.49 -11.08 -4.27
CA LYS A 303 8.27 -11.69 -3.74
C LYS A 303 8.51 -12.53 -2.50
N HIS A 304 9.56 -13.36 -2.52
CA HIS A 304 9.82 -14.34 -1.45
C HIS A 304 10.75 -13.83 -0.34
N LEU A 305 11.75 -13.02 -0.67
CA LEU A 305 12.79 -12.61 0.30
C LEU A 305 12.66 -11.16 0.75
N VAL A 306 12.34 -10.25 -0.17
CA VAL A 306 12.26 -8.82 0.15
C VAL A 306 10.92 -8.46 0.78
N ARG A 307 9.81 -8.97 0.25
CA ARG A 307 8.45 -8.67 0.73
C ARG A 307 8.28 -8.90 2.24
N PRO A 308 8.78 -9.98 2.86
CA PRO A 308 8.66 -10.18 4.31
C PRO A 308 9.46 -9.17 5.15
N CYS A 309 10.49 -8.54 4.58
CA CYS A 309 11.32 -7.56 5.28
C CYS A 309 10.66 -6.17 5.36
N PHE A 310 9.71 -5.88 4.46
CA PHE A 310 9.06 -4.58 4.37
C PHE A 310 7.68 -4.57 5.04
N PRO A 311 7.28 -3.45 5.66
CA PRO A 311 5.92 -3.26 6.13
C PRO A 311 4.88 -3.36 4.98
N PRO A 312 3.68 -3.95 5.22
CA PRO A 312 2.68 -4.17 4.16
C PRO A 312 2.18 -2.89 3.45
N ASN A 313 2.15 -1.76 4.16
CA ASN A 313 1.75 -0.45 3.63
C ASN A 313 2.70 0.08 2.54
N TYR A 314 3.94 -0.42 2.43
CA TYR A 314 4.85 -0.02 1.36
C TYR A 314 4.48 -0.62 0.01
N GLN A 315 3.71 -1.72 0.00
CA GLN A 315 3.39 -2.47 -1.21
C GLN A 315 4.63 -2.74 -2.08
N ILE A 316 5.76 -3.06 -1.44
CA ILE A 316 7.10 -3.06 -2.07
C ILE A 316 7.19 -3.90 -3.34
N PHE A 317 6.46 -5.02 -3.39
CA PHE A 317 6.46 -5.90 -4.55
C PHE A 317 5.85 -5.22 -5.78
N LYS A 318 4.76 -4.47 -5.61
CA LYS A 318 4.14 -3.67 -6.67
C LYS A 318 5.07 -2.56 -7.15
N LEU A 319 5.76 -1.88 -6.21
CA LEU A 319 6.75 -0.85 -6.53
C LEU A 319 7.88 -1.42 -7.39
N TYR A 320 8.40 -2.61 -7.05
CA TYR A 320 9.43 -3.25 -7.87
C TYR A 320 8.91 -3.58 -9.28
N ILE A 321 7.72 -4.19 -9.41
CA ILE A 321 7.12 -4.48 -10.73
C ILE A 321 7.04 -3.19 -11.56
N TYR A 322 6.54 -2.11 -10.96
CA TYR A 322 6.45 -0.80 -11.62
C TYR A 322 7.83 -0.25 -12.02
N TYR A 323 8.83 -0.27 -11.14
CA TYR A 323 10.17 0.23 -11.46
C TYR A 323 10.88 -0.61 -12.54
N TYR A 324 10.72 -1.93 -12.54
CA TYR A 324 11.24 -2.79 -13.62
C TYR A 324 10.55 -2.49 -14.94
N HIS A 325 9.24 -2.26 -14.92
CA HIS A 325 8.47 -1.89 -16.10
C HIS A 325 8.88 -0.52 -16.65
N ASP A 326 8.93 0.51 -15.81
CA ASP A 326 9.37 1.87 -16.16
C ASP A 326 10.79 1.87 -16.73
N ALA A 327 11.72 1.13 -16.10
CA ALA A 327 13.09 1.02 -16.60
C ALA A 327 13.15 0.31 -17.96
N MET A 328 12.38 -0.77 -18.16
CA MET A 328 12.32 -1.48 -19.44
C MET A 328 11.70 -0.62 -20.54
N SER A 329 10.61 0.08 -20.23
CA SER A 329 9.94 0.99 -21.15
C SER A 329 10.89 2.10 -21.62
N ARG A 330 11.54 2.81 -20.68
CA ARG A 330 12.51 3.86 -21.03
C ARG A 330 13.68 3.36 -21.86
N MET A 331 14.20 2.18 -21.56
CA MET A 331 15.28 1.57 -22.35
C MET A 331 14.83 1.29 -23.79
N LEU A 332 13.66 0.67 -23.97
CA LEU A 332 13.15 0.32 -25.30
C LEU A 332 12.69 1.54 -26.10
N GLU A 333 12.02 2.50 -25.48
CA GLU A 333 11.66 3.77 -26.12
C GLU A 333 12.91 4.55 -26.52
N GLY A 334 13.91 4.62 -25.63
CA GLY A 334 15.20 5.23 -25.93
C GLY A 334 15.91 4.56 -27.10
N PHE A 335 15.84 3.23 -27.22
CA PHE A 335 16.38 2.51 -28.37
C PHE A 335 15.58 2.79 -29.65
N ALA A 336 14.26 2.69 -29.60
CA ALA A 336 13.37 2.88 -30.75
C ALA A 336 13.47 4.28 -31.35
N LEU A 337 13.54 5.33 -30.51
CA LEU A 337 13.56 6.72 -30.94
C LEU A 337 14.96 7.22 -31.33
N ASN A 338 16.00 6.88 -30.55
CA ASN A 338 17.33 7.49 -30.75
C ASN A 338 18.23 6.69 -31.67
N GLN A 339 18.15 5.35 -31.60
CA GLN A 339 19.04 4.51 -32.39
C GLN A 339 18.45 4.15 -33.75
N ASN A 340 17.11 4.23 -33.89
CA ASN A 340 16.30 3.73 -35.00
C ASN A 340 16.71 2.30 -35.39
N PRO A 341 15.86 1.27 -35.18
CA PRO A 341 16.23 -0.09 -35.57
C PRO A 341 16.52 -0.13 -37.07
N SER A 342 17.80 -0.12 -37.41
CA SER A 342 18.26 0.05 -38.79
C SER A 342 18.10 -1.25 -39.58
N ARG A 343 17.91 -2.36 -38.87
CA ARG A 343 17.81 -3.69 -39.42
C ARG A 343 16.41 -4.27 -39.19
N PRO A 344 15.81 -4.94 -40.19
CA PRO A 344 14.47 -5.50 -40.08
C PRO A 344 14.34 -6.55 -38.97
N ASN A 345 15.40 -7.31 -38.68
CA ASN A 345 15.41 -8.26 -37.56
C ASN A 345 15.28 -7.59 -36.19
N GLU A 346 15.82 -6.37 -36.01
CA GLU A 346 15.67 -5.60 -34.77
C GLU A 346 14.22 -5.14 -34.58
N CYS A 347 13.55 -4.68 -35.66
CA CYS A 347 12.12 -4.33 -35.61
C CYS A 347 11.25 -5.52 -35.24
N VAL A 348 11.43 -6.68 -35.89
CA VAL A 348 10.66 -7.91 -35.59
C VAL A 348 10.88 -8.33 -34.13
N THR A 349 12.13 -8.32 -33.67
CA THR A 349 12.47 -8.71 -32.30
C THR A 349 11.78 -7.79 -31.29
N LEU A 350 11.74 -6.48 -31.52
CA LEU A 350 11.04 -5.53 -30.65
C LEU A 350 9.53 -5.76 -30.64
N LEU A 351 8.91 -5.92 -31.82
CA LEU A 351 7.47 -6.14 -31.93
C LEU A 351 7.05 -7.46 -31.27
N GLN A 352 7.82 -8.52 -31.49
CA GLN A 352 7.63 -9.81 -30.83
C GLN A 352 7.77 -9.68 -29.31
N TRP A 353 8.81 -8.97 -28.84
CA TRP A 353 9.03 -8.74 -27.41
C TRP A 353 7.86 -8.00 -26.76
N ILE A 354 7.31 -6.97 -27.39
CA ILE A 354 6.15 -6.22 -26.86
C ILE A 354 4.94 -7.14 -26.72
N ALA A 355 4.69 -8.01 -27.72
CA ALA A 355 3.60 -8.97 -27.68
C ALA A 355 3.80 -10.02 -26.56
N GLU A 356 5.03 -10.47 -26.35
CA GLU A 356 5.39 -11.49 -25.35
C GLU A 356 5.60 -10.94 -23.93
N TYR A 357 5.76 -9.63 -23.76
CA TYR A 357 6.12 -9.00 -22.48
C TYR A 357 5.15 -9.32 -21.34
N TYR A 358 3.86 -9.42 -21.65
CA TYR A 358 2.81 -9.80 -20.71
C TYR A 358 2.46 -11.29 -20.75
N GLY A 359 3.24 -12.08 -21.50
CA GLY A 359 3.12 -13.52 -21.61
C GLY A 359 3.65 -14.28 -20.38
N PRO A 360 3.47 -15.61 -20.37
CA PRO A 360 3.78 -16.48 -19.22
C PRO A 360 5.28 -16.52 -18.86
N GLU A 361 6.16 -16.19 -19.82
CA GLU A 361 7.61 -16.19 -19.64
C GLU A 361 8.16 -14.88 -19.04
N LEU A 362 7.31 -13.90 -18.71
CA LEU A 362 7.73 -12.68 -18.04
C LEU A 362 6.65 -12.19 -17.06
N LEU A 363 5.94 -11.09 -17.34
CA LEU A 363 5.00 -10.51 -16.38
C LEU A 363 3.71 -11.32 -16.22
N GLY A 364 3.38 -12.19 -17.17
CA GLY A 364 2.28 -13.15 -17.07
C GLY A 364 2.63 -14.44 -16.32
N HIS A 365 3.85 -14.54 -15.75
CA HIS A 365 4.29 -15.69 -14.98
C HIS A 365 3.34 -15.98 -13.80
N GLU A 366 3.13 -17.25 -13.46
CA GLU A 366 2.15 -17.68 -12.45
C GLU A 366 2.34 -16.99 -11.10
N GLU A 367 3.59 -16.71 -10.74
CA GLU A 367 3.90 -16.01 -9.50
C GLU A 367 3.65 -14.49 -9.51
N LEU A 368 3.56 -13.87 -10.69
CA LEU A 368 3.47 -12.42 -10.87
C LEU A 368 2.07 -11.97 -11.33
N LYS A 369 1.35 -12.85 -12.05
CA LYS A 369 0.10 -12.54 -12.78
C LYS A 369 -0.95 -11.79 -11.96
N ASP A 370 -1.16 -12.17 -10.69
CA ASP A 370 -2.21 -11.56 -9.85
C ASP A 370 -1.90 -10.08 -9.57
N TYR A 371 -0.63 -9.79 -9.24
CA TYR A 371 -0.17 -8.44 -8.96
C TYR A 371 -0.09 -7.58 -10.24
N VAL A 372 0.33 -8.17 -11.36
CA VAL A 372 0.38 -7.48 -12.65
C VAL A 372 -1.03 -7.14 -13.13
N ASN A 373 -1.99 -8.04 -12.98
CA ASN A 373 -3.39 -7.79 -13.33
C ASN A 373 -3.99 -6.68 -12.47
N GLU A 374 -3.70 -6.66 -11.16
CA GLU A 374 -4.12 -5.57 -10.27
C GLU A 374 -3.56 -4.22 -10.74
N LEU A 375 -2.27 -4.15 -11.07
CA LEU A 375 -1.62 -2.92 -11.54
C LEU A 375 -2.12 -2.44 -12.92
N LYS A 376 -2.60 -3.35 -13.77
CA LYS A 376 -3.23 -3.02 -15.06
C LYS A 376 -4.68 -2.55 -14.93
N LEU A 377 -5.45 -3.20 -14.06
CA LEU A 377 -6.88 -2.92 -13.85
C LEU A 377 -7.12 -1.64 -13.04
N ASN A 378 -6.12 -1.15 -12.31
CA ASN A 378 -6.22 0.01 -11.44
C ASN A 378 -6.83 1.23 -12.14
N THR A 379 -8.10 1.50 -11.81
CA THR A 379 -8.92 2.64 -12.25
C THR A 379 -9.33 3.54 -11.07
N THR A 380 -8.86 3.23 -9.86
CA THR A 380 -9.20 3.94 -8.63
C THR A 380 -8.19 5.04 -8.29
N LYS A 381 -8.69 6.25 -8.06
CA LYS A 381 -7.94 7.50 -7.78
C LYS A 381 -6.93 7.45 -6.63
N GLU A 382 -7.02 6.46 -5.74
CA GLU A 382 -6.17 6.34 -4.55
C GLU A 382 -4.82 5.65 -4.81
N ASN A 383 -4.63 5.03 -5.98
CA ASN A 383 -3.39 4.34 -6.39
C ASN A 383 -2.93 4.73 -7.82
N GLU A 384 -3.19 5.97 -8.26
CA GLU A 384 -2.82 6.43 -9.61
C GLU A 384 -1.31 6.47 -9.87
N GLU A 385 -0.49 6.48 -8.82
CA GLU A 385 0.97 6.70 -8.93
C GLU A 385 1.74 5.51 -9.57
N TYR A 386 1.18 4.30 -9.57
CA TYR A 386 1.88 3.07 -10.00
C TYR A 386 1.10 2.23 -11.01
N ARG A 387 0.44 2.88 -11.98
CA ARG A 387 -0.24 2.18 -13.07
C ARG A 387 0.79 1.62 -14.07
N LEU A 388 0.61 0.37 -14.50
CA LEU A 388 1.37 -0.16 -15.63
C LEU A 388 0.76 0.35 -16.93
N GLU A 389 1.52 1.15 -17.66
CA GLU A 389 1.16 1.59 -19.00
C GLU A 389 1.55 0.55 -20.05
N ASP A 390 1.29 0.85 -21.31
CA ASP A 390 1.83 0.05 -22.40
C ASP A 390 3.37 0.20 -22.42
N LEU A 391 4.08 -0.88 -22.74
CA LEU A 391 5.56 -0.90 -22.67
C LEU A 391 6.19 0.18 -23.56
N LEU A 392 5.57 0.47 -24.70
CA LEU A 392 5.91 1.57 -25.58
C LEU A 392 4.67 2.43 -25.83
N SER A 393 4.88 3.73 -25.98
CA SER A 393 3.84 4.64 -26.45
C SER A 393 3.32 4.25 -27.84
N LYS A 394 2.02 4.45 -28.08
CA LYS A 394 1.35 4.07 -29.34
C LYS A 394 2.04 4.65 -30.58
N GLY A 395 2.49 5.90 -30.53
CA GLY A 395 3.21 6.52 -31.64
C GLY A 395 4.54 5.84 -31.96
N VAL A 396 5.24 5.27 -30.97
CA VAL A 396 6.46 4.50 -31.20
C VAL A 396 6.12 3.15 -31.82
N ILE A 397 5.06 2.48 -31.36
CA ILE A 397 4.58 1.22 -31.94
C ILE A 397 4.19 1.41 -33.41
N ASP A 398 3.45 2.47 -33.72
CA ASP A 398 3.02 2.80 -35.08
C ASP A 398 4.24 3.06 -35.99
N SER A 399 5.21 3.84 -35.50
CA SER A 399 6.48 4.09 -36.20
C SER A 399 7.28 2.81 -36.47
N LEU A 400 7.42 1.93 -35.46
CA LEU A 400 8.10 0.64 -35.63
C LEU A 400 7.39 -0.27 -36.63
N THR A 401 6.06 -0.26 -36.61
CA THR A 401 5.22 -1.04 -37.53
C THR A 401 5.37 -0.53 -38.96
N GLU A 402 5.30 0.79 -39.16
CA GLU A 402 5.51 1.41 -40.48
C GLU A 402 6.93 1.13 -41.00
N LEU A 403 7.95 1.25 -40.15
CA LEU A 403 9.33 0.95 -40.50
C LEU A 403 9.50 -0.53 -40.88
N TYR A 404 8.88 -1.44 -40.14
CA TYR A 404 8.89 -2.87 -40.45
C TYR A 404 8.25 -3.13 -41.82
N VAL A 405 7.03 -2.64 -42.06
CA VAL A 405 6.32 -2.81 -43.34
C VAL A 405 7.15 -2.27 -44.50
N LYS A 406 7.71 -1.06 -44.36
CA LYS A 406 8.54 -0.44 -45.38
C LYS A 406 9.80 -1.24 -45.69
N THR A 407 10.47 -1.73 -44.65
CA THR A 407 11.72 -2.49 -44.79
C THR A 407 11.46 -3.88 -45.38
N THR A 408 10.42 -4.57 -44.92
CA THR A 408 10.00 -5.88 -45.43
C THR A 408 9.56 -5.78 -46.89
N ALA A 409 8.77 -4.77 -47.26
CA ALA A 409 8.40 -4.52 -48.66
C ALA A 409 9.61 -4.24 -49.55
N ALA A 410 10.59 -3.46 -49.08
CA ALA A 410 11.82 -3.19 -49.81
C ALA A 410 12.69 -4.46 -49.99
N ASN A 411 12.76 -5.32 -48.96
CA ASN A 411 13.47 -6.59 -49.02
C ASN A 411 12.82 -7.57 -50.00
N ILE A 412 11.50 -7.73 -49.93
CA ILE A 412 10.74 -8.57 -50.87
C ILE A 412 10.95 -8.07 -52.30
N LYS A 413 10.88 -6.75 -52.52
CA LYS A 413 11.13 -6.16 -53.84
C LYS A 413 12.55 -6.41 -54.35
N SER A 414 13.58 -6.18 -53.53
CA SER A 414 14.97 -6.44 -53.94
C SER A 414 15.23 -7.92 -54.21
N CYS A 415 14.62 -8.81 -53.43
CA CYS A 415 14.73 -10.24 -53.65
C CYS A 415 14.04 -10.66 -54.94
N LEU A 416 12.81 -10.17 -55.19
CA LEU A 416 12.09 -10.34 -56.45
C LEU A 416 12.90 -9.87 -57.66
N GLU A 417 13.52 -8.69 -57.59
CA GLU A 417 14.37 -8.17 -58.66
C GLU A 417 15.56 -9.10 -58.93
N LYS A 418 16.25 -9.58 -57.89
CA LYS A 418 17.36 -10.54 -58.04
C LYS A 418 16.90 -11.87 -58.61
N MET A 419 15.73 -12.36 -58.19
CA MET A 419 15.15 -13.59 -58.69
C MET A 419 14.77 -13.48 -60.16
N CYS A 420 14.08 -12.41 -60.56
CA CYS A 420 13.75 -12.14 -61.97
C CYS A 420 15.01 -12.02 -62.84
N LEU A 421 16.07 -11.41 -62.32
CA LEU A 421 17.36 -11.34 -63.02
C LEU A 421 18.02 -12.71 -63.17
N SER A 422 17.99 -13.55 -62.13
CA SER A 422 18.48 -14.94 -62.19
C SER A 422 17.69 -15.75 -63.21
N GLU A 423 16.35 -15.70 -63.15
CA GLU A 423 15.47 -16.41 -64.06
C GLU A 423 15.72 -15.99 -65.52
N SER A 424 15.88 -14.69 -65.75
CA SER A 424 16.23 -14.15 -67.07
C SER A 424 17.61 -14.65 -67.55
N GLN A 425 18.61 -14.72 -66.67
CA GLN A 425 19.91 -15.29 -67.00
C GLN A 425 19.83 -16.79 -67.31
N ASP A 426 19.01 -17.54 -66.58
CA ASP A 426 18.82 -18.97 -66.77
C ASP A 426 18.08 -19.27 -68.09
N TRP A 427 17.09 -18.46 -68.46
CA TRP A 427 16.40 -18.58 -69.76
C TRP A 427 17.28 -18.19 -70.94
N ASN A 428 18.29 -17.34 -70.72
CA ASN A 428 19.25 -16.94 -71.75
C ASN A 428 20.44 -17.92 -71.87
N GLN A 429 20.52 -18.96 -71.02
CA GLN A 429 21.49 -20.04 -71.16
C GLN A 429 20.97 -21.14 -72.09
N ASP A 430 21.85 -21.74 -72.90
CA ASP A 430 21.54 -22.91 -73.76
C ASP A 430 21.37 -24.21 -72.93
N LYS A 431 20.55 -24.17 -71.87
CA LYS A 431 20.20 -25.33 -71.04
C LYS A 431 18.69 -25.50 -71.00
N LEU A 432 18.24 -26.75 -71.18
CA LEU A 432 16.83 -27.11 -71.04
C LEU A 432 16.37 -26.95 -69.58
N PRO A 433 15.22 -26.31 -69.31
CA PRO A 433 14.66 -26.21 -67.97
C PRO A 433 14.33 -27.58 -67.37
N GLU A 434 14.30 -27.67 -66.04
CA GLU A 434 13.92 -28.88 -65.33
C GLU A 434 12.48 -29.28 -65.70
N THR A 435 12.25 -30.57 -65.97
CA THR A 435 10.94 -31.12 -66.31
C THR A 435 10.39 -31.92 -65.14
N SER A 436 9.14 -31.65 -64.77
CA SER A 436 8.42 -32.48 -63.80
C SER A 436 8.11 -33.86 -64.40
N GLY A 437 7.77 -34.83 -63.56
CA GLY A 437 7.44 -36.21 -63.97
C GLY A 437 6.33 -36.34 -65.02
N ASP A 438 5.56 -35.26 -65.25
CA ASP A 438 4.44 -35.16 -66.20
C ASP A 438 4.84 -34.54 -67.56
N GLY A 439 6.13 -34.22 -67.76
CA GLY A 439 6.64 -33.65 -69.02
C GLY A 439 6.48 -32.13 -69.18
N SER A 440 5.96 -31.43 -68.16
CA SER A 440 5.91 -29.97 -68.11
C SER A 440 7.22 -29.36 -67.58
N PHE A 441 7.63 -28.22 -68.13
CA PHE A 441 8.76 -27.44 -67.59
C PHE A 441 8.38 -26.78 -66.27
N GLN A 442 9.29 -26.84 -65.29
CA GLN A 442 9.09 -26.30 -63.95
C GLN A 442 10.06 -25.14 -63.67
N THR A 443 9.55 -24.10 -63.03
CA THR A 443 10.36 -23.02 -62.45
C THR A 443 10.29 -23.08 -60.92
N SER A 444 11.42 -22.84 -60.26
CA SER A 444 11.50 -22.71 -58.80
C SER A 444 10.97 -21.37 -58.28
N LEU A 445 10.71 -20.40 -59.16
CA LEU A 445 10.34 -19.03 -58.79
C LEU A 445 9.09 -18.93 -57.89
N PRO A 446 7.94 -19.57 -58.22
CA PRO A 446 6.76 -19.48 -57.37
C PRO A 446 7.00 -20.10 -55.99
N ILE A 447 7.73 -21.21 -55.92
CA ILE A 447 8.00 -21.92 -54.67
C ILE A 447 8.84 -21.04 -53.74
N ILE A 448 9.92 -20.45 -54.26
CA ILE A 448 10.80 -19.59 -53.47
C ILE A 448 10.07 -18.28 -53.07
N LEU A 449 9.22 -17.75 -53.95
CA LEU A 449 8.38 -16.58 -53.64
C LEU A 449 7.44 -16.86 -52.46
N PHE A 450 6.69 -17.96 -52.52
CA PHE A 450 5.77 -18.34 -51.45
C PHE A 450 6.51 -18.64 -50.15
N GLN A 451 7.65 -19.33 -50.20
CA GLN A 451 8.49 -19.55 -49.02
C GLN A 451 9.02 -18.26 -48.41
N MET A 452 9.37 -17.25 -49.22
CA MET A 452 9.81 -15.96 -48.71
C MET A 452 8.67 -15.19 -48.05
N LEU A 453 7.47 -15.23 -48.62
CA LEU A 453 6.29 -14.59 -48.04
C LEU A 453 5.92 -15.26 -46.71
N ASP A 454 5.90 -16.60 -46.66
CA ASP A 454 5.60 -17.36 -45.44
C ASP A 454 6.62 -17.14 -44.31
N GLN A 455 7.84 -16.70 -44.62
CA GLN A 455 8.86 -16.37 -43.61
C GLN A 455 8.74 -14.95 -43.05
N ASN A 456 7.99 -14.06 -43.71
CA ASN A 456 7.89 -12.64 -43.36
C ASN A 456 6.46 -12.19 -42.99
N VAL A 457 5.47 -13.08 -43.08
CA VAL A 457 4.06 -12.89 -42.68
C VAL A 457 3.78 -13.76 -41.48
#